data_AF-A0A9X2CF79-F1
#
_entry.id   AF-A0A9X2CF79-F1
#
_cell.length_a   1.000
_cell.length_b   1.000
_cell.length_c   1.000
_cell.angle_alpha   90.00
_cell.angle_beta   90.00
_cell.angle_gamma   90.00
#
_symmetry.space_group_name_H-M   'P 1'
#
loop_
_entity.id
_entity.type
_entity.pdbx_description
1 polymer ?
#
loop_
_entity_poly.entity_id
_entity_poly.type
_entity_poly.pdbx_seq_one_letter_code
_entity_poly.pdbx_strand_id
1 'polypeptide(L)'
;MRGVFLLFICSIVPSTWATSQTVVSAPTWINILDKQALVCQLDTLAPCLAHLPVDFAQLNALHPDKISQSIGMKSAMVLSINHGLIAGIIVVQPHKEIQIQTGSLGLKTYSIPLKNQSQLSLWHEVGHLYNIALQGEILPASLSSYQHEWLADIYLFWQLAQVEQLEYAWQQLHRRNLAVIHNSDNLSHWSSPQLSKVLHSDETIRYASEHSYKDFIAYIYPQLPNYSARDLAEYSSLIQRTFGAGVVQPLPNYIFWRQPSLSNVIAPTLHKLMGAKAAQVWLSQHLGAGTT
;
A
#
# COMPACT_ATOMS: atom_id res chain seq x y z
N MET A 1 -75.11 -14.49 27.13
CA MET A 1 -74.13 -15.57 26.93
C MET A 1 -73.23 -15.17 25.76
N ARG A 2 -71.90 -15.12 25.99
CA ARG A 2 -70.78 -15.07 25.00
C ARG A 2 -70.85 -13.94 23.95
N GLY A 3 -69.89 -13.04 23.71
CA GLY A 3 -68.52 -12.82 24.14
C GLY A 3 -67.90 -11.79 23.18
N VAL A 4 -67.18 -10.81 23.73
CA VAL A 4 -66.10 -9.90 23.24
C VAL A 4 -65.51 -10.25 21.84
N PHE A 5 -65.19 -9.35 20.89
CA PHE A 5 -64.23 -8.22 20.92
C PHE A 5 -64.40 -7.22 19.74
N LEU A 6 -64.07 -5.95 20.01
CA LEU A 6 -63.80 -4.86 19.05
C LEU A 6 -62.47 -5.08 18.27
N LEU A 7 -62.34 -4.55 17.04
CA LEU A 7 -61.50 -3.36 16.75
C LEU A 7 -61.47 -2.97 15.25
N PHE A 8 -61.87 -1.71 15.03
CA PHE A 8 -61.33 -0.63 14.18
C PHE A 8 -61.02 -0.74 12.67
N ILE A 9 -61.47 0.34 12.04
CA ILE A 9 -61.44 0.79 10.66
C ILE A 9 -60.02 1.17 10.25
N CYS A 10 -59.58 0.75 9.07
CA CYS A 10 -58.34 1.22 8.44
C CYS A 10 -58.69 2.14 7.26
N SER A 11 -58.39 3.43 7.41
CA SER A 11 -58.32 4.41 6.32
C SER A 11 -57.06 5.23 6.54
N ILE A 12 -56.02 5.04 5.73
CA ILE A 12 -54.84 5.93 5.71
C ILE A 12 -54.49 6.30 4.26
N VAL A 13 -54.41 7.61 4.09
CA VAL A 13 -53.93 8.49 3.03
C VAL A 13 -52.68 7.98 2.27
N PRO A 14 -52.54 8.23 0.96
CA PRO A 14 -51.28 7.98 0.25
C PRO A 14 -50.19 8.93 0.76
N SER A 15 -49.14 8.35 1.35
CA SER A 15 -47.94 9.03 1.81
C SER A 15 -47.18 9.64 0.65
N THR A 16 -46.83 10.92 0.81
CA THR A 16 -45.88 11.67 0.01
C THR A 16 -44.55 10.92 -0.13
N TRP A 17 -44.01 10.96 -1.34
CA TRP A 17 -42.72 10.38 -1.67
C TRP A 17 -41.65 11.05 -0.82
N ALA A 18 -41.05 10.29 0.09
CA ALA A 18 -39.80 10.66 0.73
C ALA A 18 -38.73 10.64 -0.35
N THR A 19 -38.36 11.82 -0.85
CA THR A 19 -37.12 12.01 -1.58
C THR A 19 -35.99 11.50 -0.70
N SER A 20 -35.39 10.38 -1.10
CA SER A 20 -34.13 9.91 -0.54
C SER A 20 -33.11 11.02 -0.78
N GLN A 21 -32.85 11.81 0.26
CA GLN A 21 -31.70 12.70 0.27
C GLN A 21 -30.47 11.81 0.22
N THR A 22 -29.87 11.71 -0.96
CA THR A 22 -28.53 11.19 -1.13
C THR A 22 -27.61 12.03 -0.27
N VAL A 23 -27.13 11.45 0.83
CA VAL A 23 -26.06 12.04 1.63
C VAL A 23 -24.82 12.06 0.74
N VAL A 24 -24.62 13.17 0.03
CA VAL A 24 -23.36 13.44 -0.66
C VAL A 24 -22.32 13.60 0.45
N SER A 25 -21.44 12.61 0.62
CA SER A 25 -20.31 12.74 1.53
C SER A 25 -19.48 13.94 1.10
N ALA A 26 -19.22 14.86 2.03
CA ALA A 26 -18.44 16.06 1.73
C ALA A 26 -17.04 15.67 1.19
N PRO A 27 -16.48 16.45 0.25
CA PRO A 27 -15.15 16.20 -0.29
C PRO A 27 -14.12 16.24 0.85
N THR A 28 -13.23 15.25 0.88
CA THR A 28 -12.14 15.23 1.87
C THR A 28 -10.88 15.79 1.23
N TRP A 29 -10.41 16.92 1.73
CA TRP A 29 -9.13 17.52 1.34
C TRP A 29 -8.05 17.19 2.36
N ILE A 30 -6.88 16.79 1.87
CA ILE A 30 -5.71 16.51 2.69
C ILE A 30 -4.56 17.43 2.29
N ASN A 31 -3.74 17.83 3.27
CA ASN A 31 -2.57 18.66 2.99
C ASN A 31 -1.40 17.77 2.54
N ILE A 32 -0.77 18.18 1.44
CA ILE A 32 0.47 17.65 0.90
C ILE A 32 1.49 18.78 0.93
N LEU A 33 2.23 18.89 2.03
CA LEU A 33 3.11 20.05 2.29
C LEU A 33 2.35 21.39 2.15
N ASP A 34 2.70 22.21 1.17
CA ASP A 34 2.10 23.51 0.84
C ASP A 34 0.91 23.43 -0.14
N LYS A 35 0.58 22.23 -0.61
CA LYS A 35 -0.53 21.95 -1.54
C LYS A 35 -1.62 21.11 -0.88
N GLN A 36 -2.72 20.90 -1.59
CA GLN A 36 -3.79 20.01 -1.17
C GLN A 36 -4.06 18.90 -2.18
N ALA A 37 -4.57 17.78 -1.71
CA ALA A 37 -5.09 16.71 -2.56
C ALA A 37 -6.55 16.41 -2.21
N LEU A 38 -7.34 16.15 -3.23
CA LEU A 38 -8.75 15.79 -3.09
C LEU A 38 -8.88 14.26 -3.01
N VAL A 39 -9.52 13.75 -1.97
CA VAL A 39 -9.82 12.33 -1.81
C VAL A 39 -11.27 12.08 -2.22
N CYS A 40 -11.44 11.24 -3.24
CA CYS A 40 -12.73 10.85 -3.81
C CYS A 40 -12.98 9.36 -3.61
N GLN A 41 -14.22 8.99 -3.28
CA GLN A 41 -14.66 7.60 -3.41
C GLN A 41 -15.09 7.34 -4.86
N LEU A 42 -14.83 6.14 -5.37
CA LEU A 42 -15.11 5.84 -6.78
C LEU A 42 -16.62 5.93 -7.11
N ASP A 43 -17.48 5.52 -6.20
CA ASP A 43 -18.94 5.54 -6.34
C ASP A 43 -19.52 6.97 -6.44
N THR A 44 -18.82 7.94 -5.86
CA THR A 44 -19.16 9.37 -5.83
C THR A 44 -18.16 10.22 -6.59
N LEU A 45 -17.44 9.63 -7.55
CA LEU A 45 -16.32 10.26 -8.22
C LEU A 45 -16.72 11.54 -8.97
N ALA A 46 -17.79 11.49 -9.77
CA ALA A 46 -18.25 12.67 -10.54
C ALA A 46 -18.63 13.86 -9.65
N PRO A 47 -19.50 13.73 -8.62
CA PRO A 47 -19.78 14.84 -7.71
C PRO A 47 -18.55 15.26 -6.89
N CYS A 48 -17.65 14.33 -6.54
CA CYS A 48 -16.41 14.69 -5.85
C CYS A 48 -15.50 15.58 -6.72
N LEU A 49 -15.27 15.21 -7.98
CA LEU A 49 -14.41 15.97 -8.90
C LEU A 49 -14.95 17.36 -9.23
N ALA A 50 -16.26 17.59 -9.07
CA ALA A 50 -16.86 18.92 -9.22
C ALA A 50 -16.35 19.95 -8.18
N HIS A 51 -15.64 19.50 -7.14
CA HIS A 51 -14.98 20.38 -6.17
C HIS A 51 -13.60 20.89 -6.63
N LEU A 52 -13.06 20.36 -7.73
CA LEU A 52 -11.82 20.88 -8.31
C LEU A 52 -12.08 22.25 -8.96
N PRO A 53 -11.06 23.13 -9.02
CA PRO A 53 -11.17 24.38 -9.77
C PRO A 53 -11.57 24.13 -11.23
N VAL A 54 -12.24 25.12 -11.83
CA VAL A 54 -12.79 25.01 -13.21
C VAL A 54 -11.70 24.69 -14.23
N ASP A 55 -10.47 25.14 -13.99
CA ASP A 55 -9.31 24.90 -14.87
C ASP A 55 -9.00 23.40 -15.06
N PHE A 56 -9.45 22.53 -14.14
CA PHE A 56 -9.26 21.08 -14.22
C PHE A 56 -10.34 20.36 -15.02
N ALA A 57 -11.48 21.00 -15.29
CA ALA A 57 -12.61 20.38 -15.98
C ALA A 57 -12.28 19.92 -17.41
N GLN A 58 -11.24 20.52 -18.02
CA GLN A 58 -10.79 20.20 -19.37
C GLN A 58 -9.74 19.07 -19.42
N LEU A 59 -9.23 18.61 -18.27
CA LEU A 59 -8.23 17.55 -18.23
C LEU A 59 -8.92 16.20 -18.46
N ASN A 60 -8.79 15.67 -19.67
CA ASN A 60 -9.36 14.37 -20.04
C ASN A 60 -8.91 13.21 -19.12
N ALA A 61 -7.70 13.29 -18.54
CA ALA A 61 -7.21 12.33 -17.55
C ALA A 61 -8.05 12.29 -16.27
N LEU A 62 -8.78 13.37 -15.98
CA LEU A 62 -9.66 13.50 -14.81
C LEU A 62 -11.12 13.16 -15.12
N HIS A 63 -11.43 12.66 -16.31
CA HIS A 63 -12.79 12.24 -16.64
C HIS A 63 -13.19 11.01 -15.79
N PRO A 64 -14.37 11.00 -15.14
CA PRO A 64 -14.78 9.91 -14.24
C PRO A 64 -14.65 8.51 -14.85
N ASP A 65 -15.05 8.35 -16.12
CA ASP A 65 -14.95 7.06 -16.82
C ASP A 65 -13.50 6.60 -17.02
N LYS A 66 -12.58 7.53 -17.32
CA LYS A 66 -11.16 7.22 -17.52
C LYS A 66 -10.50 6.81 -16.21
N ILE A 67 -10.83 7.51 -15.13
CA ILE A 67 -10.38 7.16 -13.78
C ILE A 67 -10.93 5.79 -13.38
N SER A 68 -12.23 5.54 -13.59
CA SER A 68 -12.88 4.28 -13.25
C SER A 68 -12.27 3.10 -14.01
N GLN A 69 -11.93 3.29 -15.29
CA GLN A 69 -11.21 2.31 -16.08
C GLN A 69 -9.78 2.08 -15.54
N SER A 70 -9.08 3.14 -15.15
CA SER A 70 -7.67 3.09 -14.74
C SER A 70 -7.48 2.45 -13.36
N ILE A 71 -8.37 2.73 -12.41
CA ILE A 71 -8.29 2.15 -11.06
C ILE A 71 -8.58 0.64 -11.07
N GLY A 72 -9.49 0.18 -11.94
CA GLY A 72 -9.80 -1.23 -12.13
C GLY A 72 -10.10 -1.97 -10.80
N MET A 73 -9.26 -2.95 -10.48
CA MET A 73 -9.40 -3.78 -9.26
C MET A 73 -8.62 -3.27 -8.05
N LYS A 74 -7.91 -2.15 -8.15
CA LYS A 74 -7.11 -1.59 -7.05
C LYS A 74 -8.01 -0.99 -5.96
N SER A 75 -7.60 -1.10 -4.71
CA SER A 75 -8.31 -0.47 -3.58
C SER A 75 -8.15 1.05 -3.55
N ALA A 76 -7.09 1.59 -4.13
CA ALA A 76 -6.86 3.02 -4.26
C ALA A 76 -5.98 3.32 -5.49
N MET A 77 -5.96 4.59 -5.90
CA MET A 77 -5.08 5.11 -6.95
C MET A 77 -4.89 6.61 -6.78
N VAL A 78 -3.67 7.08 -7.03
CA VAL A 78 -3.32 8.50 -7.10
C VAL A 78 -3.23 9.00 -8.54
N LEU A 79 -3.68 10.24 -8.75
CA LEU A 79 -3.48 11.03 -9.96
C LEU A 79 -2.76 12.31 -9.56
N SER A 80 -1.45 12.38 -9.81
CA SER A 80 -0.69 13.60 -9.55
C SER A 80 -1.02 14.67 -10.57
N ILE A 81 -1.04 15.94 -10.13
CA ILE A 81 -1.31 17.06 -11.02
C ILE A 81 -0.25 18.14 -10.83
N ASN A 82 0.24 18.66 -11.96
CA ASN A 82 1.14 19.79 -11.95
C ASN A 82 0.35 21.10 -11.81
N HIS A 83 0.05 21.49 -10.57
CA HIS A 83 -0.64 22.74 -10.25
C HIS A 83 -0.01 23.43 -9.03
N GLY A 84 -0.19 24.76 -8.92
CA GLY A 84 0.41 25.57 -7.86
C GLY A 84 -0.14 25.25 -6.46
N LEU A 85 -1.43 24.95 -6.35
CA LEU A 85 -2.12 24.72 -5.05
C LEU A 85 -2.62 23.29 -4.85
N ILE A 86 -2.64 22.47 -5.91
CA ILE A 86 -3.23 21.13 -5.87
C ILE A 86 -2.15 20.12 -6.27
N ALA A 87 -1.89 19.17 -5.38
CA ALA A 87 -0.91 18.11 -5.60
C ALA A 87 -1.49 16.96 -6.44
N GLY A 88 -2.79 16.68 -6.29
CA GLY A 88 -3.42 15.59 -7.01
C GLY A 88 -4.79 15.20 -6.49
N ILE A 89 -5.29 14.08 -7.00
CA ILE A 89 -6.53 13.44 -6.58
C ILE A 89 -6.19 12.01 -6.16
N ILE A 90 -6.76 11.56 -5.05
CA ILE A 90 -6.69 10.18 -4.62
C ILE A 90 -8.08 9.58 -4.73
N VAL A 91 -8.19 8.45 -5.42
CA VAL A 91 -9.45 7.74 -5.62
C VAL A 91 -9.40 6.46 -4.81
N VAL A 92 -10.39 6.23 -3.96
CA VAL A 92 -10.48 5.06 -3.08
C VAL A 92 -11.70 4.18 -3.42
N GLN A 93 -11.52 2.88 -3.24
CA GLN A 93 -12.54 1.83 -3.35
C GLN A 93 -12.54 1.00 -2.06
N PRO A 94 -13.11 1.51 -0.95
CA PRO A 94 -13.05 0.83 0.35
C PRO A 94 -13.68 -0.57 0.31
N HIS A 95 -14.64 -0.82 -0.58
CA HIS A 95 -15.27 -2.14 -0.74
C HIS A 95 -14.39 -3.19 -1.46
N LYS A 96 -13.26 -2.79 -2.05
CA LYS A 96 -12.28 -3.72 -2.68
C LYS A 96 -11.08 -4.00 -1.79
N GLU A 97 -11.25 -3.83 -0.48
CA GLU A 97 -10.18 -4.05 0.49
C GLU A 97 -9.71 -5.52 0.51
N ILE A 98 -8.41 -5.73 0.33
CA ILE A 98 -7.80 -7.06 0.45
C ILE A 98 -7.75 -7.46 1.93
N GLN A 99 -8.44 -8.53 2.31
CA GLN A 99 -8.50 -8.97 3.72
C GLN A 99 -7.45 -10.02 4.09
N ILE A 100 -6.85 -10.68 3.09
CA ILE A 100 -5.89 -11.78 3.30
C ILE A 100 -4.79 -11.67 2.24
N GLN A 101 -3.54 -11.87 2.65
CA GLN A 101 -2.43 -12.11 1.72
C GLN A 101 -1.94 -13.54 1.87
N THR A 102 -1.70 -14.21 0.74
CA THR A 102 -1.19 -15.58 0.69
C THR A 102 0.20 -15.65 0.05
N GLY A 103 0.90 -16.75 0.30
CA GLY A 103 2.13 -17.14 -0.38
C GLY A 103 2.44 -18.62 -0.13
N SER A 104 3.06 -19.27 -1.10
CA SER A 104 3.33 -20.71 -1.05
C SER A 104 4.80 -20.97 -0.76
N LEU A 105 5.06 -21.87 0.18
CA LEU A 105 6.39 -22.39 0.47
C LEU A 105 6.39 -23.90 0.25
N GLY A 106 6.93 -24.34 -0.88
CA GLY A 106 6.79 -25.72 -1.34
C GLY A 106 5.32 -26.09 -1.53
N LEU A 107 4.87 -27.18 -0.89
CA LEU A 107 3.48 -27.66 -0.98
C LEU A 107 2.53 -27.00 0.05
N LYS A 108 3.02 -26.08 0.88
CA LYS A 108 2.23 -25.46 1.93
C LYS A 108 1.92 -24.01 1.59
N THR A 109 0.62 -23.70 1.50
CA THR A 109 0.14 -22.32 1.38
C THR A 109 0.02 -21.71 2.77
N TYR A 110 0.62 -20.55 2.94
CA TYR A 110 0.50 -19.73 4.13
C TYR A 110 -0.36 -18.50 3.82
N SER A 111 -1.01 -17.97 4.85
CA SER A 111 -1.79 -16.74 4.75
C SER A 111 -1.64 -15.89 6.01
N ILE A 112 -1.80 -14.59 5.84
CA ILE A 112 -1.94 -13.64 6.94
C ILE A 112 -3.25 -12.87 6.76
N PRO A 113 -4.03 -12.68 7.84
CA PRO A 113 -5.10 -11.69 7.82
C PRO A 113 -4.48 -10.29 7.73
N LEU A 114 -5.11 -9.43 6.94
CA LEU A 114 -4.76 -8.03 6.81
C LEU A 114 -5.85 -7.19 7.47
N LYS A 115 -5.43 -6.16 8.20
CA LYS A 115 -6.33 -5.22 8.86
C LYS A 115 -6.11 -3.81 8.32
N ASN A 116 -7.18 -3.03 8.31
CA ASN A 116 -7.18 -1.59 8.02
C ASN A 116 -6.58 -1.23 6.63
N GLN A 117 -6.70 -2.12 5.65
CA GLN A 117 -6.03 -1.96 4.36
C GLN A 117 -6.61 -0.80 3.55
N SER A 118 -7.86 -0.39 3.78
CA SER A 118 -8.40 0.82 3.17
C SER A 118 -7.61 2.07 3.60
N GLN A 119 -7.36 2.22 4.90
CA GLN A 119 -6.57 3.35 5.44
C GLN A 119 -5.10 3.26 5.00
N LEU A 120 -4.50 2.06 5.05
CA LEU A 120 -3.10 1.88 4.66
C LEU A 120 -2.89 2.13 3.15
N SER A 121 -3.86 1.74 2.31
CA SER A 121 -3.84 2.06 0.88
C SER A 121 -3.97 3.57 0.66
N LEU A 122 -4.89 4.25 1.35
CA LEU A 122 -4.99 5.70 1.28
C LEU A 122 -3.66 6.37 1.65
N TRP A 123 -3.07 6.04 2.79
CA TRP A 123 -1.78 6.61 3.21
C TRP A 123 -0.63 6.30 2.24
N HIS A 124 -0.62 5.14 1.59
CA HIS A 124 0.32 4.83 0.52
C HIS A 124 0.15 5.82 -0.67
N GLU A 125 -1.08 6.03 -1.12
CA GLU A 125 -1.36 7.01 -2.20
C GLU A 125 -1.00 8.45 -1.80
N VAL A 126 -1.22 8.84 -0.53
CA VAL A 126 -0.75 10.13 0.02
C VAL A 126 0.76 10.23 -0.08
N GLY A 127 1.46 9.14 0.25
CA GLY A 127 2.91 9.04 0.14
C GLY A 127 3.42 9.34 -1.25
N HIS A 128 2.77 8.86 -2.31
CA HIS A 128 3.17 9.22 -3.68
C HIS A 128 3.16 10.73 -3.91
N LEU A 129 2.14 11.46 -3.45
CA LEU A 129 2.05 12.91 -3.63
C LEU A 129 3.11 13.66 -2.83
N TYR A 130 3.35 13.26 -1.57
CA TYR A 130 4.45 13.83 -0.78
C TYR A 130 5.80 13.63 -1.46
N ASN A 131 6.06 12.42 -1.95
CA ASN A 131 7.32 12.11 -2.63
C ASN A 131 7.51 12.93 -3.91
N ILE A 132 6.46 13.08 -4.73
CA ILE A 132 6.50 13.92 -5.93
C ILE A 132 6.80 15.38 -5.57
N ALA A 133 6.16 15.90 -4.53
CA ALA A 133 6.37 17.29 -4.09
C ALA A 133 7.79 17.55 -3.58
N LEU A 134 8.52 16.52 -3.14
CA LEU A 134 9.90 16.62 -2.65
C LEU A 134 10.97 16.32 -3.72
N GLN A 135 10.59 15.96 -4.95
CA GLN A 135 11.53 15.71 -6.05
C GLN A 135 12.25 16.99 -6.47
N GLY A 136 13.57 16.89 -6.63
CA GLY A 136 14.42 18.02 -7.03
C GLY A 136 14.85 18.92 -5.87
N GLU A 137 14.27 18.74 -4.67
CA GLU A 137 14.71 19.42 -3.45
C GLU A 137 15.42 18.44 -2.50
N ILE A 138 14.72 17.39 -2.06
CA ILE A 138 15.25 16.38 -1.12
C ILE A 138 15.44 15.04 -1.81
N LEU A 139 14.46 14.64 -2.63
CA LEU A 139 14.53 13.43 -3.43
C LEU A 139 15.11 13.75 -4.81
N PRO A 140 15.64 12.75 -5.54
CA PRO A 140 16.07 12.95 -6.92
C PRO A 140 14.99 13.59 -7.79
N ALA A 141 15.42 14.41 -8.76
CA ALA A 141 14.52 15.09 -9.69
C ALA A 141 13.62 14.13 -10.48
N SER A 142 14.05 12.88 -10.65
CA SER A 142 13.26 11.80 -11.25
C SER A 142 13.40 10.53 -10.41
N LEU A 143 12.26 9.90 -10.10
CA LEU A 143 12.20 8.60 -9.44
C LEU A 143 11.84 7.53 -10.46
N SER A 144 12.38 6.32 -10.30
CA SER A 144 11.93 5.16 -11.07
C SER A 144 10.55 4.69 -10.58
N SER A 145 9.84 3.90 -11.38
CA SER A 145 8.57 3.29 -10.93
C SER A 145 8.72 2.49 -9.64
N TYR A 146 9.82 1.73 -9.50
CA TYR A 146 10.11 1.02 -8.25
C TYR A 146 10.30 1.97 -7.06
N GLN A 147 11.00 3.09 -7.28
CA GLN A 147 11.21 4.09 -6.24
C GLN A 147 9.91 4.75 -5.80
N HIS A 148 9.01 5.08 -6.74
CA HIS A 148 7.69 5.61 -6.38
C HIS A 148 6.94 4.67 -5.43
N GLU A 149 6.96 3.35 -5.67
CA GLU A 149 6.27 2.36 -4.85
C GLU A 149 6.87 2.22 -3.45
N TRP A 150 8.19 1.99 -3.34
CA TRP A 150 8.77 1.78 -2.01
C TRP A 150 8.82 3.07 -1.18
N LEU A 151 8.99 4.24 -1.80
CA LEU A 151 8.94 5.52 -1.09
C LEU A 151 7.55 5.81 -0.51
N ALA A 152 6.48 5.40 -1.20
CA ALA A 152 5.12 5.49 -0.68
C ALA A 152 4.93 4.57 0.55
N ASP A 153 5.53 3.38 0.56
CA ASP A 153 5.55 2.53 1.76
C ASP A 153 6.44 3.11 2.89
N ILE A 154 7.49 3.87 2.58
CA ILE A 154 8.28 4.61 3.59
C ILE A 154 7.50 5.79 4.18
N TYR A 155 6.69 6.49 3.38
CA TYR A 155 5.72 7.46 3.90
C TYR A 155 4.72 6.78 4.84
N LEU A 156 4.18 5.62 4.42
CA LEU A 156 3.27 4.84 5.26
C LEU A 156 3.93 4.46 6.60
N PHE A 157 5.19 4.03 6.60
CA PHE A 157 5.94 3.77 7.83
C PHE A 157 6.02 5.02 8.72
N TRP A 158 6.38 6.18 8.16
CA TRP A 158 6.44 7.44 8.92
C TRP A 158 5.08 7.79 9.52
N GLN A 159 4.02 7.74 8.73
CA GLN A 159 2.65 8.02 9.19
C GLN A 159 2.22 7.07 10.32
N LEU A 160 2.63 5.80 10.26
CA LEU A 160 2.34 4.81 11.30
C LEU A 160 3.17 5.03 12.56
N ALA A 161 4.40 5.55 12.45
CA ALA A 161 5.19 5.97 13.61
C ALA A 161 4.54 7.17 14.32
N GLN A 162 4.01 8.13 13.55
CA GLN A 162 3.30 9.32 14.08
C GLN A 162 2.05 8.96 14.88
N VAL A 163 1.35 7.88 14.51
CA VAL A 163 0.13 7.42 15.19
C VAL A 163 0.35 6.21 16.10
N GLU A 164 1.60 5.85 16.37
CA GLU A 164 1.99 4.73 17.25
C GLU A 164 1.40 3.35 16.84
N GLN A 165 1.29 3.07 15.53
CA GLN A 165 0.72 1.83 14.98
C GLN A 165 1.71 1.03 14.12
N LEU A 166 2.94 0.86 14.60
CA LEU A 166 4.03 0.20 13.85
C LEU A 166 3.75 -1.27 13.51
N GLU A 167 2.81 -1.94 14.18
CA GLU A 167 2.35 -3.28 13.80
C GLU A 167 1.80 -3.33 12.37
N TYR A 168 1.22 -2.24 11.87
CA TYR A 168 0.74 -2.18 10.48
C TYR A 168 1.88 -1.99 9.48
N ALA A 169 3.02 -1.43 9.89
CA ALA A 169 4.20 -1.35 9.05
C ALA A 169 4.84 -2.74 8.90
N TRP A 170 4.89 -3.52 9.98
CA TRP A 170 5.22 -4.95 9.92
C TRP A 170 4.24 -5.73 9.04
N GLN A 171 2.93 -5.49 9.16
CA GLN A 171 1.91 -6.09 8.30
C GLN A 171 2.19 -5.78 6.81
N GLN A 172 2.55 -4.54 6.48
CA GLN A 172 2.89 -4.17 5.11
C GLN A 172 4.14 -4.89 4.61
N LEU A 173 5.20 -4.98 5.42
CA LEU A 173 6.41 -5.75 5.08
C LEU A 173 6.05 -7.22 4.76
N HIS A 174 5.23 -7.84 5.61
CA HIS A 174 4.81 -9.24 5.41
C HIS A 174 3.95 -9.40 4.16
N ARG A 175 3.02 -8.47 3.92
CA ARG A 175 2.17 -8.46 2.74
C ARG A 175 2.99 -8.39 1.46
N ARG A 176 3.95 -7.47 1.39
CA ARG A 176 4.83 -7.30 0.21
C ARG A 176 5.71 -8.52 -0.02
N ASN A 177 6.27 -9.11 1.03
CA ASN A 177 7.03 -10.36 0.94
C ASN A 177 6.17 -11.51 0.40
N LEU A 178 4.97 -11.71 0.98
CA LEU A 178 4.07 -12.77 0.54
C LEU A 178 3.54 -12.57 -0.89
N ALA A 179 3.25 -11.33 -1.29
CA ALA A 179 2.82 -11.01 -2.65
C ALA A 179 3.87 -11.41 -3.69
N VAL A 180 5.15 -11.17 -3.40
CA VAL A 180 6.27 -11.51 -4.29
C VAL A 180 6.58 -13.02 -4.25
N ILE A 181 6.48 -13.66 -3.08
CA ILE A 181 6.57 -15.13 -2.95
C ILE A 181 5.46 -15.82 -3.76
N HIS A 182 4.25 -15.26 -3.75
CA HIS A 182 3.11 -15.78 -4.50
C HIS A 182 3.27 -15.57 -6.01
N ASN A 183 3.69 -14.37 -6.42
CA ASN A 183 3.97 -14.06 -7.81
C ASN A 183 5.12 -13.03 -7.90
N SER A 184 6.23 -13.41 -8.52
CA SER A 184 7.41 -12.58 -8.74
C SER A 184 7.14 -11.33 -9.59
N ASP A 185 6.05 -11.28 -10.36
CA ASP A 185 5.66 -10.08 -11.12
C ASP A 185 5.33 -8.89 -10.21
N ASN A 186 5.05 -9.14 -8.93
CA ASN A 186 4.83 -8.10 -7.92
C ASN A 186 6.11 -7.40 -7.46
N LEU A 187 7.29 -7.76 -7.99
CA LEU A 187 8.57 -7.23 -7.52
C LEU A 187 8.70 -5.70 -7.68
N SER A 188 8.01 -5.12 -8.67
CA SER A 188 7.94 -3.66 -8.85
C SER A 188 7.32 -2.93 -7.66
N HIS A 189 6.58 -3.63 -6.79
CA HIS A 189 5.98 -3.08 -5.58
C HIS A 189 6.66 -3.63 -4.31
N TRP A 190 7.82 -4.30 -4.42
CA TRP A 190 8.49 -4.96 -3.30
C TRP A 190 9.34 -3.98 -2.48
N SER A 191 8.70 -3.35 -1.50
CA SER A 191 9.31 -2.39 -0.57
C SER A 191 9.90 -3.02 0.70
N SER A 192 9.76 -4.34 0.88
CA SER A 192 10.22 -5.04 2.09
C SER A 192 11.70 -4.83 2.41
N PRO A 193 12.64 -4.70 1.45
CA PRO A 193 14.03 -4.38 1.76
C PRO A 193 14.19 -3.03 2.48
N GLN A 194 13.48 -1.99 2.02
CA GLN A 194 13.52 -0.66 2.61
C GLN A 194 12.75 -0.62 3.93
N LEU A 195 11.57 -1.25 3.99
CA LEU A 195 10.79 -1.39 5.23
C LEU A 195 11.58 -2.14 6.31
N SER A 196 12.28 -3.21 5.95
CA SER A 196 13.10 -3.98 6.89
C SER A 196 14.21 -3.12 7.49
N LYS A 197 14.85 -2.26 6.69
CA LYS A 197 15.89 -1.34 7.16
C LYS A 197 15.38 -0.37 8.23
N VAL A 198 14.17 0.19 8.05
CA VAL A 198 13.61 1.16 9.01
C VAL A 198 12.95 0.51 10.23
N LEU A 199 12.37 -0.69 10.07
CA LEU A 199 11.67 -1.40 11.14
C LEU A 199 12.59 -2.05 12.19
N HIS A 200 13.85 -2.31 11.85
CA HIS A 200 14.82 -2.91 12.77
C HIS A 200 15.70 -1.87 13.51
N SER A 201 15.39 -0.58 13.41
CA SER A 201 16.19 0.50 13.98
C SER A 201 15.33 1.37 14.92
N ASP A 202 15.56 1.23 16.22
CA ASP A 202 14.88 2.06 17.23
C ASP A 202 15.16 3.56 17.03
N GLU A 203 16.36 3.91 16.56
CA GLU A 203 16.72 5.27 16.20
C GLU A 203 15.86 5.79 15.05
N THR A 204 15.69 4.98 14.00
CA THR A 204 14.87 5.36 12.83
C THR A 204 13.39 5.50 13.22
N ILE A 205 12.87 4.58 14.05
CA ILE A 205 11.51 4.64 14.56
C ILE A 205 11.28 5.92 15.38
N ARG A 206 12.16 6.21 16.34
CA ARG A 206 12.08 7.42 17.16
C ARG A 206 12.16 8.69 16.32
N TYR A 207 13.10 8.74 15.38
CA TYR A 207 13.24 9.89 14.49
C TYR A 207 11.96 10.11 13.68
N ALA A 208 11.38 9.03 13.15
CA ALA A 208 10.13 9.08 12.39
C ALA A 208 8.94 9.57 13.21
N SER A 209 8.86 9.28 14.51
CA SER A 209 7.77 9.75 15.39
C SER A 209 7.92 11.21 15.83
N GLU A 210 9.14 11.75 15.83
CA GLU A 210 9.44 13.08 16.38
C GLU A 210 9.57 14.18 15.31
N HIS A 211 9.71 13.80 14.03
CA HIS A 211 10.05 14.74 12.96
C HIS A 211 9.01 14.74 11.83
N SER A 212 8.99 15.85 11.07
CA SER A 212 8.17 15.96 9.86
C SER A 212 8.58 14.92 8.82
N TYR A 213 7.68 14.57 7.89
CA TYR A 213 8.04 13.65 6.81
C TYR A 213 9.21 14.17 5.97
N LYS A 214 9.26 15.48 5.74
CA LYS A 214 10.33 16.15 5.00
C LYS A 214 11.70 15.91 5.63
N ASP A 215 11.80 16.08 6.95
CA ASP A 215 13.05 15.86 7.70
C ASP A 215 13.39 14.37 7.79
N PHE A 216 12.39 13.53 8.07
CA PHE A 216 12.55 12.08 8.13
C PHE A 216 13.07 11.50 6.82
N ILE A 217 12.47 11.86 5.68
CA ILE A 217 12.88 11.31 4.40
C ILE A 217 14.27 11.81 3.98
N ALA A 218 14.62 13.06 4.30
CA ALA A 218 15.97 13.59 4.08
C ALA A 218 17.03 12.82 4.89
N TYR A 219 16.71 12.43 6.14
CA TYR A 219 17.59 11.64 6.99
C TYR A 219 17.73 10.19 6.51
N ILE A 220 16.62 9.52 6.17
CA ILE A 220 16.65 8.06 5.93
C ILE A 220 16.95 7.70 4.48
N TYR A 221 16.54 8.50 3.49
CA TYR A 221 16.66 8.18 2.06
C TYR A 221 18.09 7.76 1.64
N PRO A 222 19.18 8.47 2.04
CA PRO A 222 20.54 8.09 1.67
C PRO A 222 21.00 6.74 2.26
N GLN A 223 20.32 6.25 3.30
CA GLN A 223 20.65 5.03 4.02
C GLN A 223 19.86 3.81 3.55
N LEU A 224 18.82 4.02 2.74
CA LEU A 224 17.95 2.96 2.25
C LEU A 224 18.60 2.20 1.08
N PRO A 225 18.41 0.87 1.01
CA PRO A 225 18.88 0.12 -0.14
C PRO A 225 18.17 0.59 -1.41
N ASN A 226 18.95 1.01 -2.40
CA ASN A 226 18.44 1.42 -3.70
C ASN A 226 18.85 0.38 -4.75
N TYR A 227 17.87 -0.34 -5.29
CA TYR A 227 18.09 -1.44 -6.22
C TYR A 227 17.86 -0.99 -7.66
N SER A 228 18.83 -1.31 -8.51
CA SER A 228 18.70 -1.12 -9.96
C SER A 228 17.74 -2.15 -10.56
N ALA A 229 17.31 -1.93 -11.81
CA ALA A 229 16.49 -2.91 -12.54
C ALA A 229 17.18 -4.28 -12.65
N ARG A 230 18.52 -4.30 -12.76
CA ARG A 230 19.31 -5.54 -12.75
C ARG A 230 19.21 -6.26 -11.41
N ASP A 231 19.36 -5.53 -10.31
CA ASP A 231 19.29 -6.12 -8.96
C ASP A 231 17.91 -6.73 -8.72
N LEU A 232 16.85 -6.04 -9.15
CA LEU A 232 15.49 -6.55 -9.10
C LEU A 232 15.34 -7.83 -9.96
N ALA A 233 15.88 -7.87 -11.17
CA ALA A 233 15.86 -9.09 -12.00
C ALA A 233 16.58 -10.28 -11.33
N GLU A 234 17.69 -10.02 -10.64
CA GLU A 234 18.42 -11.03 -9.85
C GLU A 234 17.58 -11.53 -8.67
N TYR A 235 16.92 -10.64 -7.93
CA TYR A 235 15.98 -11.03 -6.86
C TYR A 235 14.78 -11.81 -7.40
N SER A 236 14.19 -11.38 -8.53
CA SER A 236 13.09 -12.09 -9.18
C SER A 236 13.47 -13.54 -9.48
N SER A 237 14.64 -13.73 -10.09
CA SER A 237 15.17 -15.05 -10.43
C SER A 237 15.40 -15.90 -9.18
N LEU A 238 15.95 -15.32 -8.10
CA LEU A 238 16.18 -16.02 -6.86
C LEU A 238 14.88 -16.42 -6.16
N ILE A 239 13.89 -15.51 -6.10
CA ILE A 239 12.58 -15.77 -5.51
C ILE A 239 11.85 -16.85 -6.31
N GLN A 240 11.84 -16.76 -7.65
CA GLN A 240 11.21 -17.77 -8.49
C GLN A 240 11.85 -19.15 -8.29
N ARG A 241 13.18 -19.21 -8.19
CA ARG A 241 13.88 -20.47 -7.88
C ARG A 241 13.51 -21.03 -6.51
N THR A 242 13.40 -20.17 -5.50
CA THR A 242 13.21 -20.58 -4.11
C THR A 242 11.74 -20.91 -3.79
N PHE A 243 10.79 -20.20 -4.39
CA PHE A 243 9.35 -20.28 -4.05
C PHE A 243 8.46 -20.71 -5.22
N GLY A 244 8.95 -20.70 -6.45
CA GLY A 244 8.14 -21.01 -7.64
C GLY A 244 7.77 -22.49 -7.74
N ALA A 245 6.55 -22.75 -8.21
CA ALA A 245 6.05 -24.09 -8.50
C ALA A 245 6.50 -24.54 -9.91
N GLY A 246 7.78 -24.86 -10.11
CA GLY A 246 8.29 -25.24 -11.43
C GLY A 246 9.73 -25.73 -11.47
N VAL A 247 10.21 -26.10 -12.67
CA VAL A 247 11.59 -26.57 -12.90
C VAL A 247 12.57 -25.50 -12.44
N VAL A 248 13.37 -25.85 -11.43
CA VAL A 248 14.44 -25.02 -10.86
C VAL A 248 15.50 -24.82 -11.94
N GLN A 249 15.48 -23.69 -12.65
CA GLN A 249 16.58 -23.33 -13.54
C GLN A 249 17.86 -23.19 -12.69
N PRO A 250 18.99 -23.78 -13.11
CA PRO A 250 20.25 -23.55 -12.44
C PRO A 250 20.57 -22.06 -12.51
N LEU A 251 20.61 -21.39 -11.35
CA LEU A 251 21.01 -19.99 -11.30
C LEU A 251 22.53 -19.90 -11.46
N PRO A 252 23.04 -18.89 -12.18
CA PRO A 252 24.46 -18.59 -12.20
C PRO A 252 25.03 -18.44 -10.79
N ASN A 253 26.25 -18.94 -10.57
CA ASN A 253 26.92 -18.87 -9.26
C ASN A 253 27.01 -17.43 -8.71
N TYR A 254 27.09 -16.43 -9.59
CA TYR A 254 27.11 -15.03 -9.19
C TYR A 254 25.77 -14.53 -8.62
N ILE A 255 24.65 -15.26 -8.62
CA ILE A 255 23.42 -14.79 -7.98
C ILE A 255 23.38 -15.18 -6.49
N PHE A 256 24.19 -16.16 -6.08
CA PHE A 256 24.15 -16.71 -4.72
C PHE A 256 24.57 -15.70 -3.63
N TRP A 257 25.36 -14.67 -3.95
CA TRP A 257 25.69 -13.61 -2.97
C TRP A 257 24.49 -12.76 -2.55
N ARG A 258 23.37 -12.80 -3.30
CA ARG A 258 22.11 -12.14 -2.92
C ARG A 258 21.30 -12.94 -1.90
N GLN A 259 21.61 -14.22 -1.69
CA GLN A 259 20.83 -15.07 -0.79
C GLN A 259 20.83 -14.60 0.67
N PRO A 260 21.97 -14.18 1.27
CA PRO A 260 21.96 -13.63 2.63
C PRO A 260 21.08 -12.37 2.73
N SER A 261 21.15 -11.49 1.72
CA SER A 261 20.32 -10.28 1.67
C SER A 261 18.83 -10.62 1.58
N LEU A 262 18.44 -11.53 0.68
CA LEU A 262 17.07 -12.00 0.57
C LEU A 262 16.60 -12.65 1.88
N SER A 263 17.42 -13.53 2.46
CA SER A 263 17.17 -14.20 3.75
C SER A 263 16.82 -13.19 4.83
N ASN A 264 17.63 -12.14 4.99
CA ASN A 264 17.40 -11.11 6.00
C ASN A 264 16.09 -10.35 5.79
N VAL A 265 15.70 -10.08 4.54
CA VAL A 265 14.46 -9.37 4.22
C VAL A 265 13.21 -10.23 4.47
N ILE A 266 13.28 -11.53 4.18
CA ILE A 266 12.11 -12.43 4.31
C ILE A 266 12.00 -13.08 5.69
N ALA A 267 13.08 -13.16 6.46
CA ALA A 267 13.12 -13.86 7.74
C ALA A 267 11.99 -13.43 8.71
N PRO A 268 11.69 -12.13 8.90
CA PRO A 268 10.57 -11.73 9.76
C PRO A 268 9.22 -12.30 9.30
N THR A 269 8.98 -12.38 7.99
CA THR A 269 7.77 -12.99 7.43
C THR A 269 7.75 -14.48 7.72
N LEU A 270 8.85 -15.21 7.51
CA LEU A 270 8.89 -16.63 7.81
C LEU A 270 8.72 -16.91 9.31
N HIS A 271 9.34 -16.11 10.18
CA HIS A 271 9.17 -16.19 11.63
C HIS A 271 7.69 -16.07 12.01
N LYS A 272 6.97 -15.11 11.44
CA LYS A 272 5.53 -14.94 11.66
C LYS A 272 4.70 -16.14 11.20
N LEU A 273 5.08 -16.77 10.09
CA LEU A 273 4.28 -17.82 9.43
C LEU A 273 4.49 -19.21 10.04
N MET A 274 5.71 -19.56 10.44
CA MET A 274 6.06 -20.91 10.89
C MET A 274 6.77 -20.96 12.25
N GLY A 275 7.03 -19.81 12.87
CA GLY A 275 7.79 -19.70 14.11
C GLY A 275 9.31 -19.63 13.86
N ALA A 276 10.03 -18.97 14.77
CA ALA A 276 11.45 -18.66 14.62
C ALA A 276 12.32 -19.91 14.33
N LYS A 277 12.13 -21.00 15.08
CA LYS A 277 12.92 -22.22 14.92
C LYS A 277 12.74 -22.86 13.53
N ALA A 278 11.49 -23.04 13.09
CA ALA A 278 11.20 -23.64 11.80
C ALA A 278 11.68 -22.76 10.65
N ALA A 279 11.53 -21.44 10.79
CA ALA A 279 11.98 -20.48 9.79
C ALA A 279 13.51 -20.45 9.66
N GLN A 280 14.25 -20.50 10.76
CA GLN A 280 15.72 -20.54 10.73
C GLN A 280 16.23 -21.83 10.05
N VAL A 281 15.63 -22.98 10.37
CA VAL A 281 15.92 -24.24 9.67
C VAL A 281 15.62 -24.11 8.18
N TRP A 282 14.45 -23.56 7.82
CA TRP A 282 14.07 -23.38 6.42
C TRP A 282 15.04 -22.46 5.66
N LEU A 283 15.41 -21.31 6.25
CA LEU A 283 16.33 -20.33 5.66
C LEU A 283 17.70 -20.94 5.41
N SER A 284 18.27 -21.64 6.39
CA SER A 284 19.58 -22.29 6.24
C SER A 284 19.60 -23.35 5.13
N GLN A 285 18.49 -24.06 4.93
CA GLN A 285 18.36 -25.08 3.88
C GLN A 285 18.21 -24.49 2.46
N HIS A 286 17.56 -23.33 2.32
CA HIS A 286 17.12 -22.82 1.00
C HIS A 286 17.87 -21.56 0.54
N LEU A 287 18.37 -20.72 1.46
CA LEU A 287 19.02 -19.44 1.18
C LEU A 287 20.38 -19.29 1.87
N GLY A 288 20.86 -20.33 2.56
CA GLY A 288 22.09 -20.25 3.36
C GLY A 288 21.92 -19.39 4.61
N ALA A 289 22.79 -19.59 5.60
CA ALA A 289 22.73 -18.81 6.83
C ALA A 289 23.16 -17.36 6.54
N GLY A 290 22.23 -16.41 6.66
CA GLY A 290 22.62 -15.03 6.96
C GLY A 290 23.30 -15.04 8.32
N THR A 291 24.59 -14.72 8.36
CA THR A 291 25.27 -14.44 9.63
C THR A 291 24.59 -13.20 10.23
N THR A 292 23.83 -13.42 11.31
CA THR A 292 23.36 -12.36 12.20
C THR A 292 24.54 -11.66 12.84
#